data_AF-A0A126ZWX0-F1
#
_entry.id   AF-A0A126ZWX0-F1
#
_cell.length_a   1.000
_cell.length_b   1.000
_cell.length_c   1.000
_cell.angle_alpha   90.00
_cell.angle_beta   90.00
_cell.angle_gamma   90.00
#
_symmetry.space_group_name_H-M   'P 1'
#
loop_
_entity.id
_entity.type
_entity.pdbx_description
1 polymer ?
#
loop_
_entity_poly.entity_id
_entity_poly.type
_entity_poly.pdbx_seq_one_letter_code
_entity_poly.pdbx_strand_id
1 'polypeptide(L)'
;MSALSLIVLDDEGQFRLYAAEAELLRSQERPGSTRCVIDRTGQYYHLQADPHGRLVLGRPLGPAEHHSLRQHLLRQQHLHPEAHRLRRRHCPTSREEFLEAIFEELALEGPGDDQPWTVRAGRQSWRCNGLRAVDAQVARASGPVVVTDPFGHAYRPRVPWNRALARRLRGHPLYVEILPEGAYA
;
A
#
# COMPACT_ATOMS: atom_id res chain seq x y z
N MET A 1 4.84 -14.26 20.36
CA MET A 1 5.68 -13.32 19.57
C MET A 1 4.84 -12.88 18.39
N SER A 2 4.36 -11.63 18.37
CA SER A 2 3.66 -11.12 17.18
C SER A 2 4.61 -11.19 16.00
N ALA A 3 4.14 -11.72 14.87
CA ALA A 3 4.94 -11.73 13.66
C ALA A 3 5.19 -10.28 13.22
N LEU A 4 6.46 -9.89 13.09
CA LEU A 4 6.81 -8.56 12.60
C LEU A 4 6.48 -8.50 11.11
N SER A 5 5.52 -7.67 10.73
CA SER A 5 5.30 -7.33 9.33
C SER A 5 6.45 -6.45 8.85
N LEU A 6 6.91 -6.71 7.64
CA LEU A 6 8.09 -6.06 7.05
C LEU A 6 7.75 -5.53 5.67
N ILE A 7 8.31 -4.37 5.34
CA ILE A 7 8.30 -3.82 3.99
C ILE A 7 9.68 -4.02 3.40
N VAL A 8 9.73 -4.57 2.18
CA VAL A 8 10.93 -4.61 1.35
C VAL A 8 10.84 -3.50 0.31
N LEU A 9 11.89 -2.70 0.19
CA LEU A 9 12.13 -1.81 -0.93
C LEU A 9 13.23 -2.42 -1.79
N ASP A 10 12.92 -2.76 -3.04
CA ASP A 10 13.90 -3.29 -3.99
C ASP A 10 14.69 -2.19 -4.72
N ASP A 11 15.63 -2.59 -5.57
CA ASP A 11 16.48 -1.74 -6.38
C ASP A 11 15.74 -1.03 -7.52
N GLU A 12 14.63 -1.58 -7.99
CA GLU A 12 13.65 -0.92 -8.86
C GLU A 12 12.81 0.13 -8.10
N GLY A 13 12.89 0.11 -6.77
CA GLY A 13 12.21 1.01 -5.86
C GLY A 13 10.76 0.59 -5.57
N GLN A 14 10.37 -0.64 -5.86
CA GLN A 14 9.06 -1.19 -5.53
C GLN A 14 8.99 -1.56 -4.05
N PHE A 15 7.86 -1.26 -3.44
CA PHE A 15 7.55 -1.69 -2.08
C PHE A 15 6.77 -3.00 -2.10
N ARG A 16 7.16 -3.95 -1.26
CA ARG A 16 6.42 -5.20 -1.04
C ARG A 16 6.23 -5.41 0.46
N LEU A 17 5.00 -5.73 0.85
CA LEU A 17 4.67 -6.07 2.23
C LEU A 17 4.76 -7.58 2.44
N TYR A 18 5.39 -7.97 3.52
CA TYR A 18 5.41 -9.32 4.07
C TYR A 18 4.70 -9.30 5.42
N ALA A 19 3.72 -10.17 5.63
CA ALA A 19 2.93 -10.18 6.86
C ALA A 19 3.76 -10.63 8.06
N ALA A 20 4.81 -11.42 7.81
CA ALA A 20 5.73 -11.93 8.81
C ALA A 20 7.18 -12.02 8.27
N GLU A 21 8.16 -11.88 9.16
CA GLU A 21 9.57 -12.16 8.85
C GLU A 21 9.75 -13.55 8.22
N ALA A 22 9.11 -14.59 8.75
CA ALA A 22 9.21 -15.94 8.20
C ALA A 22 8.67 -16.06 6.77
N GLU A 23 7.78 -15.16 6.33
CA GLU A 23 7.33 -15.07 4.95
C GLU A 23 8.42 -14.49 4.05
N LEU A 24 9.04 -13.39 4.48
CA LEU A 24 10.19 -12.78 3.81
C LEU A 24 11.35 -13.78 3.67
N LEU A 25 11.70 -14.49 4.74
CA LEU A 25 12.84 -15.42 4.71
C LEU A 25 12.58 -16.68 3.87
N ARG A 26 11.31 -16.99 3.57
CA ARG A 26 10.91 -18.06 2.63
C ARG A 26 10.64 -17.54 1.21
N SER A 27 10.71 -16.24 0.99
CA SER A 27 10.51 -15.63 -0.32
C SER A 27 11.68 -15.93 -1.27
N GLN A 28 11.53 -15.55 -2.53
CA GLN A 28 12.58 -15.59 -3.54
C GLN A 28 13.28 -14.24 -3.71
N GLU A 29 13.17 -13.34 -2.72
CA GLU A 29 13.87 -12.05 -2.73
C GLU A 29 15.38 -12.26 -2.85
N ARG A 30 16.04 -11.36 -3.57
CA ARG A 30 17.50 -11.42 -3.76
C ARG A 30 18.15 -10.32 -2.92
N PRO A 31 19.05 -10.66 -1.98
CA PRO A 31 19.74 -9.65 -1.17
C PRO A 31 20.36 -8.52 -1.99
N GLY A 32 20.97 -8.83 -3.14
CA GLY A 32 21.59 -7.84 -4.04
C GLY A 32 20.60 -6.92 -4.76
N SER A 33 19.32 -7.31 -4.84
CA SER A 33 18.23 -6.50 -5.41
C SER A 33 17.36 -5.85 -4.34
N THR A 34 17.64 -6.08 -3.05
CA THR A 34 16.95 -5.42 -1.95
C THR A 34 17.74 -4.19 -1.50
N ARG A 35 17.14 -2.99 -1.61
CA ARG A 35 17.73 -1.78 -1.03
C ARG A 35 17.59 -1.77 0.47
N CYS A 36 16.38 -2.04 0.95
CA CYS A 36 16.13 -2.08 2.39
C CYS A 36 14.95 -2.94 2.80
N VAL A 37 15.00 -3.42 4.04
CA VAL A 37 13.88 -4.01 4.76
C VAL A 37 13.55 -3.10 5.95
N ILE A 38 12.27 -2.80 6.15
CA ILE A 38 11.79 -1.86 7.16
C ILE A 38 10.70 -2.53 7.98
N ASP A 39 10.78 -2.45 9.30
CA ASP A 39 9.72 -2.92 10.19
C ASP A 39 8.73 -1.80 10.58
N ARG A 40 7.68 -2.15 11.32
CA ARG A 40 6.66 -1.19 11.78
C ARG A 40 7.17 -0.11 12.74
N THR A 41 8.32 -0.32 13.36
CA THR A 41 8.95 0.71 14.22
C THR A 41 9.79 1.70 13.39
N GLY A 42 9.93 1.44 12.09
CA GLY A 42 10.76 2.22 11.19
C GLY A 42 12.22 1.82 11.23
N GLN A 43 12.55 0.69 11.85
CA GLN A 43 13.91 0.19 11.89
C GLN A 43 14.27 -0.42 10.54
N TYR A 44 15.45 -0.06 10.05
CA TYR A 44 16.00 -0.51 8.79
C TYR A 44 16.97 -1.69 9.00
N TYR A 45 16.89 -2.67 8.09
CA TYR A 45 17.70 -3.87 8.02
C TYR A 45 18.15 -4.14 6.57
N HIS A 46 19.28 -4.83 6.42
CA HIS A 46 19.63 -5.48 5.16
C HIS A 46 19.08 -6.89 5.12
N LEU A 47 18.60 -7.30 3.94
CA LEU A 47 18.45 -8.71 3.61
C LEU A 47 19.83 -9.27 3.23
N GLN A 48 20.18 -10.43 3.76
CA GLN A 48 21.46 -11.08 3.51
C GLN A 48 21.23 -12.55 3.14
N ALA A 49 22.24 -13.20 2.57
CA ALA A 49 22.29 -14.65 2.41
C ALA A 49 23.25 -15.24 3.44
N ASP A 50 22.83 -16.29 4.14
CA ASP A 50 23.73 -17.10 4.98
C ASP A 50 24.68 -17.95 4.10
N PRO A 51 25.67 -18.65 4.68
CA PRO A 51 26.58 -19.51 3.92
C PRO A 51 25.91 -20.65 3.14
N HIS A 52 24.65 -20.97 3.44
CA HIS A 52 23.84 -21.96 2.74
C HIS A 52 22.92 -21.33 1.69
N GLY A 53 23.04 -20.04 1.43
CA GLY A 53 22.23 -19.30 0.47
C GLY A 53 20.81 -19.02 0.95
N ARG A 54 20.51 -19.22 2.23
CA ARG A 54 19.19 -18.90 2.80
C ARG A 54 19.12 -17.43 3.17
N LEU A 55 17.96 -16.83 2.96
CA LEU A 55 17.72 -15.46 3.36
C LEU A 55 17.77 -15.34 4.88
N VAL A 56 18.46 -14.31 5.35
CA VAL A 56 18.50 -13.91 6.75
C VAL A 56 18.34 -12.40 6.85
N LEU A 57 17.64 -11.95 7.88
CA LEU A 57 17.55 -10.53 8.21
C LEU A 57 18.81 -10.14 8.98
N GLY A 58 19.53 -9.13 8.50
CA GLY A 58 20.71 -8.60 9.17
C GLY A 58 20.35 -7.91 10.49
N ARG A 59 21.36 -7.40 11.19
CA ARG A 59 21.13 -6.58 12.38
C ARG A 59 20.42 -5.26 12.04
N PRO A 60 19.64 -4.69 12.98
CA PRO A 60 19.09 -3.35 12.85
C PRO A 60 20.21 -2.32 12.61
N LEU A 61 20.03 -1.44 11.61
CA LEU A 61 21.04 -0.45 11.18
C LEU A 61 20.73 0.99 11.60
N GLY A 62 19.48 1.26 11.95
CA GLY A 62 19.03 2.56 12.41
C GLY A 62 17.60 2.82 11.94
N PRO A 63 17.04 3.98 12.28
CA PRO A 63 15.76 4.40 11.74
C PRO A 63 15.87 4.69 10.24
N ALA A 64 14.84 4.29 9.48
CA ALA A 64 14.70 4.66 8.09
C ALA A 64 14.37 6.15 7.94
N GLU A 65 14.92 6.77 6.90
CA GLU A 65 14.72 8.18 6.60
C GLU A 65 13.37 8.37 5.87
N HIS A 66 12.41 8.98 6.58
CA HIS A 66 11.02 9.06 6.14
C HIS A 66 10.83 9.88 4.86
N HIS A 67 11.60 10.96 4.65
CA HIS A 67 11.46 11.80 3.47
C HIS A 67 11.80 11.01 2.19
N SER A 68 12.89 10.24 2.22
CA SER A 68 13.35 9.41 1.12
C SER A 68 12.33 8.31 0.80
N LEU A 69 11.78 7.64 1.82
CA LEU A 69 10.72 6.64 1.61
C LEU A 69 9.48 7.24 0.97
N ARG A 70 9.08 8.44 1.41
CA ARG A 70 7.96 9.16 0.81
C ARG A 70 8.22 9.51 -0.65
N GLN A 71 9.43 9.97 -1.00
CA GLN A 71 9.79 10.24 -2.40
C GLN A 71 9.76 8.96 -3.24
N HIS A 72 10.22 7.83 -2.70
CA HIS A 72 10.12 6.54 -3.36
C HIS A 72 8.66 6.13 -3.61
N LEU A 73 7.79 6.28 -2.60
CA LEU A 73 6.37 5.93 -2.74
C LEU A 73 5.70 6.81 -3.80
N LEU A 74 5.89 8.14 -3.76
CA LEU A 74 5.33 9.04 -4.77
C LEU A 74 5.80 8.71 -6.19
N ARG A 75 7.08 8.34 -6.33
CA ARG A 75 7.63 7.89 -7.62
C ARG A 75 6.98 6.58 -8.08
N GLN A 76 6.81 5.60 -7.19
CA GLN A 76 6.12 4.34 -7.51
C GLN A 76 4.66 4.57 -7.88
N GLN A 77 3.94 5.40 -7.13
CA GLN A 77 2.56 5.78 -7.45
C GLN A 77 2.44 6.41 -8.84
N HIS A 78 3.48 7.09 -9.33
CA HIS A 78 3.54 7.64 -10.68
C HIS A 78 3.95 6.60 -11.75
N LEU A 79 4.91 5.72 -11.45
CA LEU A 79 5.46 4.72 -12.38
C LEU A 79 4.62 3.43 -12.48
N HIS A 80 3.86 3.10 -11.44
CA HIS A 80 3.03 1.91 -11.33
C HIS A 80 1.66 2.24 -10.70
N PRO A 81 0.86 3.12 -11.33
CA PRO A 81 -0.46 3.47 -10.82
C PRO A 81 -1.41 2.27 -10.74
N GLU A 82 -1.16 1.19 -11.47
CA GLU A 82 -1.89 -0.07 -11.41
C GLU A 82 -1.63 -0.87 -10.13
N ALA A 83 -0.42 -0.77 -9.58
CA ALA A 83 -0.05 -1.38 -8.31
C ALA A 83 -0.43 -0.47 -7.13
N HIS A 84 -0.47 0.84 -7.38
CA HIS A 84 -0.84 1.84 -6.38
C HIS A 84 -2.06 2.64 -6.83
N ARG A 85 -3.27 2.14 -6.54
CA ARG A 85 -4.54 2.75 -6.94
C ARG A 85 -5.15 3.62 -5.86
N LEU A 86 -4.76 3.43 -4.60
CA LEU A 86 -5.13 4.28 -3.49
C LEU A 86 -4.29 5.57 -3.55
N ARG A 87 -4.95 6.71 -3.37
CA ARG A 87 -4.33 8.03 -3.37
C ARG A 87 -4.74 8.74 -2.10
N ARG A 88 -3.97 8.46 -1.04
CA ARG A 88 -4.08 9.18 0.23
C ARG A 88 -3.69 10.65 0.02
N ARG A 89 -4.54 11.53 0.54
CA ARG A 89 -4.33 12.99 0.58
C ARG A 89 -3.75 13.42 1.90
N HIS A 90 -4.04 12.68 2.97
CA HIS A 90 -3.37 12.91 4.24
C HIS A 90 -1.85 12.81 4.03
N CYS A 91 -1.15 13.92 4.24
CA CYS A 91 0.31 13.93 4.23
C CYS A 91 0.76 13.62 5.65
N PRO A 92 1.36 12.44 5.90
CA PRO A 92 1.86 12.11 7.21
C PRO A 92 2.87 13.16 7.65
N THR A 93 2.73 13.64 8.88
CA THR A 93 3.58 14.70 9.45
C THR A 93 4.70 14.15 10.31
N SER A 94 4.54 12.91 10.78
CA SER A 94 5.56 12.14 11.48
C SER A 94 5.99 10.88 10.71
N ARG A 95 7.12 10.30 11.12
CA ARG A 95 7.60 9.02 10.57
C ARG A 95 6.64 7.90 10.93
N GLU A 96 6.10 7.91 12.15
CA GLU A 96 5.20 6.91 12.68
C GLU A 96 3.90 6.87 11.88
N GLU A 97 3.29 8.03 11.63
CA GLU A 97 2.11 8.17 10.74
C GLU A 97 2.43 7.71 9.31
N PHE A 98 3.62 8.03 8.79
CA PHE A 98 4.01 7.62 7.44
C PHE A 98 4.11 6.10 7.34
N LEU A 99 4.75 5.47 8.31
CA LEU A 99 4.92 4.02 8.37
C LEU A 99 3.56 3.34 8.50
N GLU A 100 2.71 3.78 9.42
CA GLU A 100 1.35 3.26 9.54
C GLU A 100 0.61 3.34 8.20
N ALA A 101 0.65 4.51 7.56
CA ALA A 101 -0.03 4.72 6.28
C ALA A 101 0.49 3.81 5.15
N ILE A 102 1.81 3.64 4.99
CA ILE A 102 2.36 2.78 3.94
C ILE A 102 2.12 1.29 4.24
N PHE A 103 2.18 0.85 5.50
CA PHE A 103 1.85 -0.52 5.87
C PHE A 103 0.38 -0.84 5.56
N GLU A 104 -0.54 0.09 5.86
CA GLU A 104 -1.95 -0.04 5.50
C GLU A 104 -2.15 -0.06 3.97
N GLU A 105 -1.60 0.90 3.24
CA GLU A 105 -1.76 1.00 1.78
C GLU A 105 -1.27 -0.28 1.08
N LEU A 106 -0.09 -0.77 1.45
CA LEU A 106 0.44 -2.01 0.86
C LEU A 106 -0.37 -3.26 1.25
N ALA A 107 -0.95 -3.29 2.45
CA ALA A 107 -1.82 -4.40 2.85
C ALA A 107 -3.11 -4.44 2.02
N LEU A 108 -3.66 -3.26 1.70
CA LEU A 108 -4.89 -3.09 0.92
C LEU A 108 -4.69 -3.30 -0.59
N GLU A 109 -3.51 -3.00 -1.10
CA GLU A 109 -3.18 -3.12 -2.53
C GLU A 109 -2.55 -4.48 -2.89
N GLY A 110 -2.19 -5.27 -1.87
CA GLY A 110 -1.62 -6.60 -2.03
C GLY A 110 -2.59 -7.59 -2.70
N PRO A 111 -2.06 -8.63 -3.39
CA PRO A 111 -2.87 -9.61 -4.12
C PRO A 111 -3.76 -10.49 -3.22
N GLY A 112 -3.58 -10.43 -1.90
CA GLY A 112 -4.32 -11.19 -0.89
C GLY A 112 -5.23 -10.35 0.01
N ASP A 113 -5.53 -9.09 -0.34
CA ASP A 113 -6.47 -8.29 0.44
C ASP A 113 -7.86 -8.96 0.46
N ASP A 114 -8.25 -9.47 1.62
CA ASP A 114 -9.55 -10.06 1.94
C ASP A 114 -10.29 -9.26 3.02
N GLN A 115 -9.74 -8.11 3.40
CA GLN A 115 -10.26 -7.30 4.49
C GLN A 115 -11.61 -6.67 4.11
N PRO A 116 -12.47 -6.35 5.10
CA PRO A 116 -13.81 -5.87 4.80
C PRO A 116 -13.84 -4.38 4.48
N TRP A 117 -14.03 -4.07 3.20
CA TRP A 117 -14.34 -2.74 2.71
C TRP A 117 -15.85 -2.48 2.72
N THR A 118 -16.22 -1.20 2.72
CA THR A 118 -17.61 -0.76 2.54
C THR A 118 -17.74 0.10 1.30
N VAL A 119 -18.68 -0.20 0.42
CA VAL A 119 -19.04 0.63 -0.74
C VAL A 119 -20.42 1.22 -0.49
N ARG A 120 -20.57 2.54 -0.64
CA ARG A 120 -21.85 3.26 -0.48
C ARG A 120 -22.19 4.04 -1.74
N ALA A 121 -23.41 3.89 -2.22
CA ALA A 121 -23.98 4.68 -3.32
C ALA A 121 -25.40 5.12 -2.96
N GLY A 122 -25.60 6.43 -2.77
CA GLY A 122 -26.87 6.96 -2.25
C GLY A 122 -27.23 6.37 -0.88
N ARG A 123 -28.38 5.69 -0.80
CA ARG A 123 -28.89 5.00 0.41
C ARG A 123 -28.45 3.54 0.52
N GLN A 124 -27.79 3.00 -0.49
CA GLN A 124 -27.35 1.62 -0.51
C GLN A 124 -25.92 1.50 -0.01
N SER A 125 -25.65 0.43 0.74
CA SER A 125 -24.34 0.09 1.27
C SER A 125 -24.07 -1.39 1.07
N TRP A 126 -22.84 -1.74 0.69
CA TRP A 126 -22.39 -3.10 0.46
C TRP A 126 -21.07 -3.34 1.17
N ARG A 127 -20.91 -4.53 1.75
CA ARG A 127 -19.62 -5.01 2.26
C ARG A 127 -18.91 -5.78 1.16
N CYS A 128 -17.65 -5.46 0.90
CA CYS A 128 -16.82 -6.07 -0.13
C CYS A 128 -15.52 -6.54 0.52
N ASN A 129 -15.10 -7.78 0.23
CA ASN A 129 -13.82 -8.28 0.75
C ASN A 129 -12.75 -8.07 -0.31
N GLY A 130 -11.81 -7.17 -0.02
CA GLY A 130 -10.73 -6.83 -0.92
C GLY A 130 -11.05 -5.79 -1.99
N LEU A 131 -10.00 -5.09 -2.45
CA LEU A 131 -10.09 -4.06 -3.49
C LEU A 131 -10.68 -4.57 -4.82
N ARG A 132 -10.47 -5.84 -5.17
CA ARG A 132 -11.08 -6.45 -6.37
C ARG A 132 -12.61 -6.55 -6.29
N ALA A 133 -13.16 -6.88 -5.11
CA ALA A 133 -14.60 -6.92 -4.91
C ALA A 133 -15.19 -5.50 -4.92
N VAL A 134 -14.45 -4.53 -4.38
CA VAL A 134 -14.78 -3.11 -4.47
C VAL A 134 -14.86 -2.66 -5.92
N ASP A 135 -13.87 -3.00 -6.77
CA ASP A 135 -13.89 -2.68 -8.21
C ASP A 135 -15.18 -3.15 -8.89
N ALA A 136 -15.55 -4.42 -8.65
CA ALA A 136 -16.74 -5.02 -9.23
C ALA A 136 -18.03 -4.32 -8.77
N GLN A 137 -18.10 -3.93 -7.50
CA GLN A 137 -19.26 -3.24 -6.96
C GLN A 137 -19.35 -1.79 -7.46
N VAL A 138 -18.22 -1.08 -7.52
CA VAL A 138 -18.15 0.29 -8.07
C VAL A 138 -18.62 0.32 -9.52
N ALA A 139 -18.24 -0.66 -10.33
CA ALA A 139 -18.65 -0.75 -11.74
C ALA A 139 -20.17 -0.95 -11.92
N ARG A 140 -20.87 -1.51 -10.91
CA ARG A 140 -22.31 -1.79 -10.94
C ARG A 140 -23.15 -0.70 -10.28
N ALA A 141 -22.54 0.15 -9.45
CA ALA A 141 -23.24 1.17 -8.70
C ALA A 141 -23.73 2.30 -9.61
N SER A 142 -24.96 2.76 -9.37
CA SER A 142 -25.52 3.95 -10.00
C SER A 142 -25.39 5.17 -9.08
N GLY A 143 -24.76 6.23 -9.57
CA GLY A 143 -24.61 7.51 -8.85
C GLY A 143 -23.29 7.67 -8.11
N PRO A 144 -23.15 8.70 -7.25
CA PRO A 144 -21.92 8.96 -6.52
C PRO A 144 -21.58 7.84 -5.54
N VAL A 145 -20.36 7.30 -5.67
CA VAL A 145 -19.85 6.22 -4.84
C VAL A 145 -18.83 6.76 -3.82
N VAL A 146 -18.92 6.28 -2.59
CA VAL A 146 -17.88 6.41 -1.57
C VAL A 146 -17.46 5.00 -1.16
N VAL A 147 -16.16 4.77 -1.08
CA VAL A 147 -15.57 3.51 -0.62
C VAL A 147 -14.85 3.78 0.69
N THR A 148 -15.06 2.97 1.70
CA THR A 148 -14.36 3.06 2.99
C THR A 148 -13.53 1.79 3.19
N ASP A 149 -12.25 1.97 3.48
CA ASP A 149 -11.32 0.87 3.73
C ASP A 149 -11.44 0.34 5.19
N PRO A 150 -10.84 -0.82 5.49
CA PRO A 150 -10.85 -1.41 6.84
C PRO A 150 -10.25 -0.52 7.93
N PHE A 151 -9.41 0.46 7.58
CA PHE A 151 -8.78 1.41 8.50
C PHE A 151 -9.61 2.70 8.66
N GLY A 152 -10.76 2.79 7.98
CA GLY A 152 -11.71 3.88 8.10
C GLY A 152 -11.48 5.04 7.11
N HIS A 153 -10.49 4.94 6.22
CA HIS A 153 -10.26 5.98 5.22
C HIS A 153 -11.32 5.89 4.13
N ALA A 154 -11.83 7.05 3.72
CA ALA A 154 -12.88 7.14 2.71
C ALA A 154 -12.32 7.66 1.39
N TYR A 155 -12.77 7.08 0.28
CA TYR A 155 -12.29 7.36 -1.07
C TYR A 155 -13.44 7.58 -2.04
N ARG A 156 -13.19 8.41 -3.05
CA ARG A 156 -14.01 8.49 -4.26
C ARG A 156 -13.30 7.79 -5.42
N PRO A 157 -13.93 6.83 -6.10
CA PRO A 157 -13.39 6.27 -7.33
C PRO A 157 -13.37 7.35 -8.42
N ARG A 158 -12.24 7.43 -9.14
CA ARG A 158 -11.99 8.37 -10.23
C ARG A 158 -11.49 7.58 -11.42
N VAL A 159 -12.31 7.53 -12.47
CA VAL A 159 -11.88 7.03 -13.77
C VAL A 159 -11.08 8.14 -14.44
N PRO A 160 -9.79 7.92 -14.77
CA PRO A 160 -9.00 8.96 -15.39
C PRO A 160 -9.48 9.21 -16.83
N TRP A 161 -9.74 10.48 -17.12
CA TRP A 161 -9.99 10.97 -18.48
C TRP A 161 -8.80 10.82 -19.44
N ASN A 162 -7.57 10.78 -18.90
CA ASN A 162 -6.35 10.63 -19.69
C ASN A 162 -6.22 9.18 -20.17
N ARG A 163 -6.29 8.98 -21.49
CA ARG A 163 -6.21 7.65 -22.14
C ARG A 163 -4.94 6.87 -21.79
N ALA A 164 -3.79 7.54 -21.65
CA ALA A 164 -2.53 6.87 -21.31
C ALA A 164 -2.58 6.31 -19.88
N LEU A 165 -3.09 7.09 -18.92
CA LEU A 165 -3.26 6.65 -17.55
C LEU A 165 -4.34 5.56 -17.42
N ALA A 166 -5.48 5.73 -18.12
CA ALA A 166 -6.56 4.73 -18.13
C ALA A 166 -6.08 3.37 -18.65
N ARG A 167 -5.23 3.35 -19.68
CA ARG A 167 -4.61 2.12 -20.21
C ARG A 167 -3.68 1.47 -19.19
N ARG A 168 -2.86 2.24 -18.47
CA ARG A 168 -1.98 1.72 -17.41
C ARG A 168 -2.77 1.08 -16.28
N LEU A 169 -3.88 1.72 -15.88
CA LEU A 169 -4.82 1.20 -14.88
C LEU A 169 -5.71 0.05 -15.37
N ARG A 170 -5.63 -0.35 -16.64
CA ARG A 170 -6.39 -1.46 -17.21
C ARG A 170 -7.91 -1.35 -16.98
N GLY A 171 -8.43 -0.12 -17.00
CA GLY A 171 -9.85 0.15 -16.80
C GLY A 171 -10.29 0.24 -15.33
N HIS A 172 -9.40 0.02 -14.37
CA HIS A 172 -9.68 0.22 -12.95
C HIS A 172 -9.67 1.72 -12.58
N PRO A 173 -10.50 2.15 -11.61
CA PRO A 173 -10.45 3.50 -11.09
C PRO A 173 -9.23 3.71 -10.19
N LEU A 174 -8.84 4.98 -10.03
CA LEU A 174 -8.07 5.42 -8.86
C LEU A 174 -9.01 5.73 -7.72
N TYR A 175 -8.65 5.38 -6.50
CA TYR A 175 -9.40 5.69 -5.29
C TYR A 175 -8.74 6.88 -4.62
N VAL A 176 -9.35 8.06 -4.76
CA VAL A 176 -8.79 9.30 -4.21
C VAL A 176 -9.45 9.58 -2.87
N GLU A 177 -8.64 9.70 -1.83
CA GLU A 177 -9.11 9.93 -0.47
C GLU A 177 -9.94 11.23 -0.39
N ILE A 178 -11.05 11.15 0.32
CA ILE A 178 -11.87 12.30 0.70
C ILE A 178 -11.60 12.59 2.17
N LEU A 179 -11.17 13.81 2.43
CA LEU A 179 -10.99 14.25 3.81
C LEU A 179 -12.36 14.53 4.42
N PRO A 180 -12.56 14.24 5.72
CA PRO A 180 -13.77 14.64 6.43
C PRO A 180 -13.94 16.16 6.34
N GLU A 181 -15.20 16.62 6.28
CA GLU A 181 -15.52 18.05 6.33
C GLU A 181 -14.91 18.65 7.61
N GLY A 182 -14.03 19.64 7.47
CA GLY A 182 -13.32 20.29 8.59
C GLY A 182 -11.84 19.94 8.76
N ALA A 183 -11.26 19.07 7.92
CA ALA A 183 -9.83 18.70 8.02
C ALA A 183 -8.81 19.79 7.61
N TYR A 184 -9.30 21.00 7.28
CA TYR A 184 -8.50 22.20 7.03
C TYR A 184 -9.06 23.34 7.89
N ALA A 185 -8.92 23.22 9.21
CA ALA A 185 -9.11 24.32 10.15
C ALA A 185 -7.75 24.67 10.75
#